data_AF-A0A522X0R5-F1
#
_entry.id   AF-A0A522X0R5-F1
#
_cell.length_a   1.000
_cell.length_b   1.000
_cell.length_c   1.000
_cell.angle_alpha   90.00
_cell.angle_beta   90.00
_cell.angle_gamma   90.00
#
_symmetry.space_group_name_H-M   'P 1'
#
loop_
_entity.id
_entity.type
_entity.pdbx_description
1 polymer ?
#
loop_
_entity_poly.entity_id
_entity_poly.type
_entity_poly.pdbx_seq_one_letter_code
_entity_poly.pdbx_strand_id
1 'polypeptide(L)' 'MAAPTQEQIAHALETRGTNLCAWAKEREYKYTTVYNTVQRWAGRNDRTPHGGIARQIMSDLASYIGEDDDSVD' A
#
# COMPACT_ATOMS: atom_id res chain seq x y z
N MET A 1 5.77 -7.67 10.84
CA MET A 1 5.18 -7.92 9.51
C MET A 1 6.09 -7.35 8.45
N ALA A 2 6.36 -8.13 7.40
CA ALA A 2 7.09 -7.65 6.23
C ALA A 2 6.26 -6.57 5.51
N ALA A 3 6.90 -5.58 4.91
CA ALA A 3 6.19 -4.62 4.08
C ALA A 3 5.65 -5.33 2.82
N PRO A 4 4.39 -5.07 2.40
CA PRO A 4 3.84 -5.72 1.21
C PRO A 4 4.67 -5.36 -0.02
N THR A 5 4.84 -6.31 -0.94
CA THR A 5 5.52 -6.09 -2.22
C THR A 5 4.65 -5.26 -3.17
N GLN A 6 5.25 -4.72 -4.23
CA GLN A 6 4.48 -3.99 -5.25
C GLN A 6 3.44 -4.88 -5.92
N GLU A 7 3.77 -6.16 -6.15
CA GLU A 7 2.88 -7.14 -6.74
C GLU A 7 1.69 -7.45 -5.82
N GLN A 8 1.94 -7.61 -4.51
CA GLN A 8 0.88 -7.81 -3.52
C GLN A 8 -0.06 -6.59 -3.46
N ILE A 9 0.51 -5.37 -3.48
CA ILE A 9 -0.28 -4.14 -3.52
C ILE A 9 -1.13 -4.07 -4.80
N ALA A 10 -0.54 -4.32 -5.97
CA ALA A 10 -1.26 -4.26 -7.24
C ALA A 10 -2.38 -5.31 -7.29
N HIS A 11 -2.08 -6.56 -6.94
CA HIS A 11 -3.05 -7.65 -6.93
C HIS A 11 -4.24 -7.39 -6.00
N ALA A 12 -3.98 -6.88 -4.78
CA ALA A 12 -5.05 -6.56 -3.84
C ALA A 12 -5.96 -5.43 -4.36
N LEU A 13 -5.37 -4.39 -4.99
CA LEU A 13 -6.13 -3.30 -5.60
C LEU A 13 -7.00 -3.81 -6.77
N GLU A 14 -6.42 -4.65 -7.63
CA GLU A 14 -7.13 -5.25 -8.77
C GLU A 14 -8.28 -6.15 -8.33
N THR A 15 -8.06 -7.00 -7.31
CA THR A 15 -9.08 -7.90 -6.74
C THR A 15 -10.29 -7.11 -6.24
N ARG A 16 -10.06 -5.90 -5.72
CA ARG A 16 -11.10 -5.00 -5.23
C ARG A 16 -11.67 -4.07 -6.31
N GLY A 17 -11.32 -4.28 -7.58
CA GLY A 17 -11.82 -3.50 -8.70
C GLY A 17 -11.31 -2.06 -8.76
N THR A 18 -10.20 -1.77 -8.09
CA THR A 18 -9.56 -0.45 -8.08
C THR A 18 -8.13 -0.52 -8.63
N ASN A 19 -7.41 0.60 -8.60
CA ASN A 19 -6.00 0.68 -8.97
C ASN A 19 -5.30 1.72 -8.08
N LEU A 20 -3.98 1.79 -8.16
CA LEU A 20 -3.18 2.65 -7.29
C LEU A 20 -3.55 4.14 -7.39
N CYS A 21 -3.97 4.60 -8.58
CA CYS A 21 -4.40 5.99 -8.79
C CYS A 21 -5.77 6.26 -8.18
N ALA A 22 -6.74 5.37 -8.41
CA ALA A 22 -8.08 5.46 -7.84
C ALA A 22 -8.04 5.38 -6.31
N TRP A 23 -7.31 4.41 -5.75
CA TRP A 23 -7.09 4.27 -4.31
C TRP A 23 -6.42 5.50 -3.69
N ALA A 24 -5.41 6.07 -4.36
CA ALA A 24 -4.75 7.28 -3.88
C ALA A 24 -5.74 8.45 -3.83
N LYS A 25 -6.59 8.58 -4.86
CA LYS A 25 -7.62 9.63 -4.92
C LYS A 25 -8.68 9.46 -3.84
N GLU A 26 -9.16 8.25 -3.61
CA GLU A 26 -10.16 7.93 -2.56
C GLU A 26 -9.64 8.26 -1.16
N ARG A 27 -8.34 8.09 -0.92
CA ARG A 27 -7.67 8.43 0.35
C ARG A 27 -7.08 9.83 0.39
N GLU A 28 -7.43 10.69 -0.56
CA GLU A 28 -6.97 12.09 -0.65
C GLU A 28 -5.43 12.24 -0.71
N TYR A 29 -4.73 11.20 -1.17
CA TYR A 29 -3.31 11.23 -1.41
C TYR A 29 -2.99 11.70 -2.84
N LYS A 30 -1.87 12.42 -2.98
CA LYS A 30 -1.31 12.69 -4.30
C LYS A 30 -0.78 11.39 -4.91
N TYR A 31 -1.28 11.03 -6.09
CA TYR A 31 -0.86 9.82 -6.80
C TYR A 31 0.66 9.70 -6.94
N THR A 32 1.35 10.78 -7.31
CA THR A 32 2.82 10.79 -7.45
C THR A 32 3.53 10.50 -6.13
N THR A 33 2.98 10.94 -5.00
CA THR A 33 3.52 10.64 -3.66
C THR A 33 3.32 9.17 -3.31
N VAL A 34 2.14 8.61 -3.60
CA VAL A 34 1.84 7.18 -3.39
C VAL A 34 2.75 6.30 -4.25
N TYR A 35 2.83 6.59 -5.55
CA TYR A 35 3.67 5.84 -6.50
C TYR A 35 5.14 5.82 -6.06
N ASN A 36 5.72 6.99 -5.75
CA ASN A 36 7.11 7.07 -5.28
C ASN A 36 7.32 6.37 -3.93
N THR A 37 6.31 6.39 -3.05
CA THR A 37 6.36 5.71 -1.76
C THR A 37 6.38 4.19 -1.95
N VAL A 38 5.45 3.66 -2.75
CA VAL A 38 5.37 2.24 -3.08
C VAL A 38 6.65 1.78 -3.79
N GLN A 39 7.11 2.50 -4.80
CA GLN A 39 8.36 2.19 -5.50
C GLN A 39 9.58 2.16 -4.57
N ARG A 40 9.61 3.04 -3.57
CA ARG A 40 10.75 3.15 -2.65
C ARG A 40 10.70 2.16 -1.49
N TRP A 41 9.51 1.79 -1.00
CA TRP A 41 9.36 1.11 0.30
C TRP A 41 8.65 -0.24 0.23
N ALA A 42 7.93 -0.57 -0.85
CA ALA A 42 7.29 -1.86 -0.97
C ALA A 42 8.34 -3.00 -0.98
N GLY A 43 8.04 -4.09 -0.28
CA GLY A 43 8.92 -5.26 -0.14
C GLY A 43 10.20 -5.03 0.68
N ARG A 44 10.43 -3.82 1.22
CA ARG A 44 11.60 -3.58 2.09
C ARG A 44 11.35 -4.09 3.50
N ASN A 45 12.29 -4.91 3.97
CA ASN A 45 12.31 -5.45 5.34
C ASN A 45 13.46 -4.90 6.18
N ASP A 46 14.44 -4.23 5.54
CA ASP A 46 15.62 -3.68 6.18
C ASP A 46 15.39 -2.29 6.78
N ARG A 47 14.42 -1.53 6.24
CA ARG A 47 14.20 -0.13 6.60
C ARG A 47 12.73 0.26 6.49
N THR A 48 12.29 1.09 7.43
CA THR A 48 10.96 1.70 7.43
C THR A 48 10.96 3.08 6.78
N PRO A 49 9.84 3.56 6.22
CA PRO A 49 9.74 4.89 5.65
C PRO A 49 10.09 5.98 6.67
N HIS A 50 11.08 6.81 6.34
CA HIS A 50 11.40 8.00 7.11
C HIS A 50 10.55 9.17 6.61
N GLY A 51 9.46 9.45 7.32
CA GLY A 51 8.51 10.53 7.00
C GLY A 51 7.08 10.12 7.31
N GLY A 52 6.31 11.01 7.96
CA GLY A 52 4.95 10.71 8.43
C GLY A 52 4.02 10.25 7.30
N ILE A 53 4.01 10.96 6.17
CA ILE A 53 3.16 10.63 5.02
C ILE A 53 3.53 9.28 4.40
N ALA A 54 4.83 9.02 4.16
CA ALA A 54 5.26 7.76 3.55
C ALA A 54 4.94 6.56 4.45
N ARG A 55 5.10 6.72 5.77
CA ARG A 55 4.70 5.72 6.76
C ARG A 55 3.19 5.49 6.75
N GLN A 56 2.41 6.56 6.71
CA GLN A 56 0.95 6.47 6.67
C GLN A 56 0.47 5.74 5.41
N ILE A 57 0.98 6.11 4.23
CA ILE A 57 0.63 5.45 2.96
C ILE A 57 0.92 3.95 3.03
N MET A 58 2.11 3.54 3.49
CA MET A 58 2.44 2.11 3.59
C MET A 58 1.59 1.38 4.64
N SER A 59 1.24 2.05 5.74
CA SER A 59 0.35 1.50 6.76
C SER A 59 -1.06 1.30 6.21
N ASP A 60 -1.60 2.31 5.52
CA ASP A 60 -2.93 2.26 4.92
C ASP A 60 -3.02 1.18 3.85
N LEU A 61 -1.97 1.02 3.03
CA LEU A 61 -1.87 -0.07 2.06
C LEU A 61 -1.80 -1.44 2.75
N ALA A 62 -1.02 -1.57 3.82
CA ALA A 62 -0.91 -2.82 4.56
C ALA A 62 -2.25 -3.20 5.23
N SER A 63 -2.96 -2.24 5.83
CA SER A 63 -4.31 -2.46 6.34
C SER A 63 -5.28 -2.87 5.23
N TYR A 64 -5.25 -2.16 4.11
CA TYR A 64 -6.11 -2.44 2.96
C TYR A 64 -5.87 -3.85 2.38
N ILE A 65 -4.65 -4.37 2.45
CA ILE A 65 -4.33 -5.75 2.04
C ILE A 65 -4.73 -6.75 3.13
N GLY A 66 -4.43 -6.44 4.40
CA GLY A 66 -4.68 -7.34 5.54
C GLY A 66 -6.16 -7.55 5.86
N GLU A 67 -7.03 -6.63 5.46
CA GLU A 67 -8.50 -6.81 5.55
C GLU A 67 -9.01 -8.01 4.73
N ASP A 68 -8.23 -8.56 3.78
CA ASP A 68 -8.56 -9.81 3.05
C ASP A 68 -8.04 -11.08 3.75
N ASP A 69 -7.06 -10.98 4.66
CA ASP A 69 -6.42 -12.14 5.32
C ASP A 69 -7.19 -12.62 6.56
N ASP A 70 -8.10 -11.78 7.11
CA ASP A 70 -8.95 -12.08 8.28
C ASP A 70 -10.34 -12.63 7.88
N SER A 71 -10.49 -13.12 6.64
CA SER A 71 -11.70 -13.81 6.18
C SER A 71 -11.38 -15.18 5.59
N VAL A 72 -10.74 -16.03 6.40
CA VAL A 72 -10.73 -17.49 6.18
C VAL A 72 -10.76 -18.22 7.53
N ASP A 73 -11.94 -18.79 7.79
CA ASP A 73 -12.34 -19.90 8.69
C ASP A 73 -11.33 -20.43 9.74
#